data_AF-A0A537BRA6-F1
#
_entry.id   AF-A0A537BRA6-F1
#
_cell.length_a   1.000
_cell.length_b   1.000
_cell.length_c   1.000
_cell.angle_alpha   90.00
_cell.angle_beta   90.00
_cell.angle_gamma   90.00
#
_symmetry.space_group_name_H-M   'P 1'
#
loop_
_entity.id
_entity.type
_entity.pdbx_description
1 polymer ?
#
loop_
_entity_poly.entity_id
_entity_poly.type
_entity_poly.pdbx_seq_one_letter_code
_entity_poly.pdbx_strand_id
1 'polypeptide(L)' 'MFSRFFIDRPIFAAVVSIFIVLAGLAAMRNLPIAQYPEIAPPVVT' A
#
# COMPACT_ATOMS: atom_id res chain seq x y z
N MET A 1 13.67 21.48 -4.58
CA MET A 1 14.02 21.02 -5.95
C MET A 1 13.22 19.77 -6.37
N PHE A 2 13.05 18.76 -5.52
CA PHE A 2 12.30 17.52 -5.84
C PHE A 2 10.85 17.74 -6.35
N SER A 3 10.07 18.61 -5.70
CA SER A 3 8.67 18.85 -6.09
C SER A 3 8.50 19.51 -7.46
N ARG A 4 9.50 20.29 -7.94
CA ARG A 4 9.42 20.96 -9.24
C ARG A 4 9.34 19.95 -10.40
N PHE A 5 10.04 18.82 -10.28
CA PHE A 5 10.01 17.74 -11.26
C PHE A 5 8.60 17.19 -11.52
N PHE A 6 7.80 17.01 -10.45
CA PHE A 6 6.43 16.51 -10.56
C PHE A 6 5.45 17.58 -11.05
N ILE A 7 5.71 18.86 -10.71
CA ILE A 7 4.92 20.00 -11.18
C ILE A 7 5.12 20.20 -12.69
N ASP A 8 6.36 20.15 -13.16
CA ASP A 8 6.70 20.36 -14.57
C ASP A 8 6.27 19.18 -15.47
N ARG A 9 6.01 18.00 -14.88
CA ARG A 9 5.57 16.77 -15.58
C ARG A 9 4.30 16.18 -14.94
N PRO A 10 3.14 16.84 -15.10
CA PRO A 10 1.90 16.45 -14.42
C PRO A 10 1.42 15.05 -14.79
N ILE A 11 1.65 14.62 -16.04
CA ILE A 11 1.29 13.28 -16.51
C ILE A 11 2.06 12.20 -15.75
N PHE A 12 3.37 12.41 -15.53
CA PHE A 12 4.19 11.46 -14.77
C PHE A 12 3.70 11.34 -13.32
N ALA A 13 3.41 12.47 -12.68
CA ALA A 13 2.88 12.49 -11.32
C ALA A 13 1.53 11.73 -11.20
N ALA A 14 0.64 11.92 -12.17
CA ALA A 14 -0.65 11.23 -12.22
C ALA A 14 -0.49 9.71 -12.40
N VAL A 15 0.40 9.27 -13.29
CA VAL A 15 0.68 7.84 -13.52
C VAL A 15 1.22 7.18 -12.24
N VAL A 16 2.17 7.82 -11.56
CA VAL A 16 2.72 7.29 -10.29
C VAL A 16 1.63 7.18 -9.22
N SER A 17 0.78 8.19 -9.09
CA SER A 17 -0.35 8.18 -8.15
C SER A 17 -1.30 7.00 -8.42
N ILE A 18 -1.71 6.81 -9.69
CA ILE A 18 -2.57 5.70 -10.10
C ILE A 18 -1.89 4.36 -9.81
N PHE A 19 -0.59 4.24 -10.10
CA PHE A 19 0.16 3.01 -9.86
C PHE A 19 0.16 2.62 -8.38
N ILE A 20 0.33 3.59 -7.47
CA ILE A 20 0.29 3.38 -6.02
C ILE A 20 -1.10 2.92 -5.58
N VAL A 21 -2.16 3.56 -6.08
CA VAL A 21 -3.54 3.18 -5.74
C VAL A 21 -3.86 1.77 -6.22
N LEU A 22 -3.49 1.42 -7.46
CA LEU A 22 -3.71 0.08 -8.00
C LEU A 22 -2.91 -0.99 -7.26
N ALA A 23 -1.65 -0.70 -6.92
CA ALA A 23 -0.82 -1.59 -6.11
C ALA A 23 -1.42 -1.81 -4.71
N GLY A 24 -1.93 -0.75 -4.08
CA GLY A 24 -2.62 -0.83 -2.79
C GLY A 24 -3.89 -1.67 -2.87
N LEU A 25 -4.72 -1.46 -3.89
CA LEU A 25 -5.94 -2.24 -4.11
C LEU A 25 -5.64 -3.73 -4.35
N ALA A 26 -4.57 -4.03 -5.10
CA ALA A 26 -4.12 -5.41 -5.28
C ALA A 26 -3.64 -6.03 -3.97
N ALA A 27 -2.87 -5.30 -3.16
CA ALA A 27 -2.37 -5.77 -1.86
C ALA A 27 -3.51 -6.01 -0.84
N MET A 28 -4.58 -5.20 -0.88
CA MET A 28 -5.75 -5.40 -0.01
C MET A 28 -6.39 -6.77 -0.18
N ARG A 29 -6.33 -7.37 -1.38
CA ARG A 29 -6.87 -8.71 -1.62
C ARG A 29 -6.06 -9.82 -0.94
N ASN A 30 -4.77 -9.57 -0.70
CA ASN A 30 -3.86 -10.53 -0.09
C ASN A 30 -3.75 -10.35 1.43
N LEU A 31 -4.30 -9.27 1.99
CA LEU A 31 -4.17 -8.98 3.41
C LEU A 31 -5.14 -9.83 4.23
N PRO A 32 -4.65 -10.65 5.18
CA PRO A 32 -5.51 -11.47 6.01
C PRO A 32 -6.35 -10.60 6.94
N ILE A 33 -7.64 -10.91 7.04
CA ILE A 33 -8.57 -10.22 7.93
C ILE A 33 -8.63 -11.03 9.24
N ALA A 34 -8.11 -10.46 10.32
CA ALA A 34 -8.20 -11.01 11.66
C ALA A 34 -8.81 -9.95 12.61
N GLN A 35 -9.74 -10.36 13.47
CA GLN A 35 -10.36 -9.46 14.45
C GLN A 35 -9.38 -9.02 15.54
N TYR A 36 -8.45 -9.91 15.88
CA TYR A 36 -7.35 -9.67 16.79
C TYR A 36 -6.09 -10.29 16.18
N PRO A 37 -4.90 -9.69 16.39
CA PRO A 37 -3.65 -10.37 16.10
C PRO A 37 -3.53 -11.64 16.97
N GLU A 38 -2.57 -12.51 16.69
CA GLU A 38 -2.30 -13.67 17.56
C GLU A 38 -1.83 -13.18 18.94
N ILE A 39 -2.76 -13.08 19.90
CA ILE A 39 -2.49 -12.64 21.29
C ILE A 39 -2.36 -13.83 22.25
N ALA A 40 -2.84 -15.01 21.86
CA ALA A 40 -2.80 -16.19 22.72
C ALA A 40 -1.38 -16.79 22.72
N PRO A 41 -0.81 -17.10 23.89
CA PRO A 41 0.48 -17.79 23.94
C PRO A 41 0.36 -19.15 23.23
N PRO A 42 1.30 -19.50 22.33
CA PRO A 42 1.23 -20.76 21.59
C PRO A 42 1.32 -21.93 22.58
N VAL A 43 0.28 -22.75 22.61
CA VAL A 43 0.26 -23.96 23.45
C VAL A 43 1.03 -25.05 22.71
N VAL A 44 2.23 -25.37 23.20
CA VAL A 44 2.97 -26.58 22.81
C VAL A 44 2.41 -27.76 23.58
N THR A 45 1.77 -28.70 22.88
CA THR A 45 1.50 -30.07 23.37
C THR A 45 2.75 -30.92 23.34
#